data_AF-A0A2A4Q9D5-F1
#
_entry.id   AF-A0A2A4Q9D5-F1
#
_cell.length_a   1.000
_cell.length_b   1.000
_cell.length_c   1.000
_cell.angle_alpha   90.00
_cell.angle_beta   90.00
_cell.angle_gamma   90.00
#
_symmetry.space_group_name_H-M   'P 1'
#
loop_
_entity.id
_entity.type
_entity.pdbx_description
1 polymer ?
#
loop_
_entity_poly.entity_id
_entity_poly.type
_entity_poly.pdbx_seq_one_letter_code
_entity_poly.pdbx_strand_id
1 'polypeptide(L)'
;MILYNPVDADIFSKNIKLQPRTCFVMTKLGEPVPQEIINTRKTLSKYLKQRGINEIDAFSGVTGKDMLLKIYEMIVSAPLGIGIIAKASKNFSSSTTSNIFYELGLMQALGKETLVIKTPGSVVPTDLVRTEYIEYSRGFKKKINQYLDTMFDQAEHYATLAGQFNKNPLHAIDYYRRAYLITGEQDYKDEAKNIFIKNIKSFDVQTAAYIENFVNS
;
A
#
# COMPACT_ATOMS: atom_id res chain seq x y z
N MET A 1 -8.43 -2.20 13.74
CA MET A 1 -8.58 -0.94 12.97
C MET A 1 -9.96 -0.95 12.35
N ILE A 2 -10.77 0.06 12.60
CA ILE A 2 -12.08 0.20 11.94
C ILE A 2 -11.82 0.80 10.55
N LEU A 3 -12.27 0.12 9.51
CA LEU A 3 -12.27 0.65 8.16
C LEU A 3 -13.64 1.29 7.90
N TYR A 4 -13.63 2.48 7.32
CA TYR A 4 -14.85 3.15 6.87
C TYR A 4 -14.95 3.04 5.36
N ASN A 5 -16.17 2.95 4.85
CA ASN A 5 -16.45 3.01 3.43
C ASN A 5 -16.23 4.46 2.95
N PRO A 6 -15.39 4.69 1.94
CA PRO A 6 -15.08 6.04 1.47
C PRO A 6 -16.25 6.73 0.74
N VAL A 7 -17.35 6.02 0.46
CA VAL A 7 -18.50 6.55 -0.30
C VAL A 7 -19.64 7.00 0.61
N ASP A 8 -19.98 6.23 1.63
CA ASP A 8 -21.13 6.47 2.52
C ASP A 8 -20.74 6.69 3.99
N ALA A 9 -19.45 6.57 4.33
CA ALA A 9 -18.91 6.66 5.69
C ALA A 9 -19.42 5.60 6.68
N ASP A 10 -20.13 4.57 6.21
CA ASP A 10 -20.50 3.43 7.04
C ASP A 10 -19.27 2.56 7.35
N ILE A 11 -19.41 1.73 8.38
CA ILE A 11 -18.39 0.74 8.72
C ILE A 11 -18.22 -0.23 7.54
N PHE A 12 -16.99 -0.33 7.04
CA PHE A 12 -16.63 -1.27 6.00
C PHE A 12 -16.52 -2.69 6.58
N SER A 13 -17.62 -3.44 6.51
CA SER A 13 -17.78 -4.77 7.12
C SER A 13 -17.33 -5.93 6.22
N LYS A 14 -16.97 -5.65 4.96
CA LYS A 14 -16.58 -6.70 4.02
C LYS A 14 -15.19 -7.25 4.33
N ASN A 15 -15.07 -8.57 4.26
CA ASN A 15 -13.79 -9.24 4.31
C ASN A 15 -12.93 -8.85 3.07
N ILE A 16 -11.75 -8.28 3.34
CA ILE A 16 -10.73 -7.97 2.33
C ILE A 16 -9.62 -9.01 2.45
N LYS A 17 -9.37 -9.72 1.36
CA LYS A 17 -8.22 -10.62 1.24
C LYS A 17 -6.94 -9.78 1.20
N LEU A 18 -6.10 -9.95 2.22
CA LEU A 18 -4.80 -9.30 2.30
C LEU A 18 -3.84 -9.86 1.24
N GLN A 19 -2.99 -8.99 0.70
CA GLN A 19 -2.04 -9.30 -0.36
C GLN A 19 -0.62 -8.95 0.12
N PRO A 20 0.06 -9.85 0.86
CA PRO A 20 1.44 -9.61 1.27
C PRO A 20 2.35 -9.53 0.04
N ARG A 21 3.50 -8.85 0.19
CA ARG A 21 4.46 -8.59 -0.89
C ARG A 21 3.79 -8.07 -2.16
N THR A 22 2.91 -7.08 -2.02
CA THR A 22 2.18 -6.50 -3.16
C THR A 22 2.31 -4.98 -3.18
N CYS A 23 2.54 -4.43 -4.37
CA CYS A 23 2.59 -3.01 -4.65
C CYS A 23 1.37 -2.62 -5.49
N PHE A 24 0.56 -1.70 -4.98
CA PHE A 24 -0.49 -1.05 -5.75
C PHE A 24 0.10 0.15 -6.50
N VAL A 25 0.18 0.03 -7.83
CA VAL A 25 0.75 1.05 -8.71
C VAL A 25 -0.36 1.94 -9.26
N MET A 26 -0.26 3.23 -8.97
CA MET A 26 -1.21 4.27 -9.32
C MET A 26 -0.62 5.08 -10.47
N THR A 27 -1.25 5.06 -11.64
CA THR A 27 -0.72 5.75 -12.82
C THR A 27 -1.81 6.00 -13.86
N LYS A 28 -1.46 6.63 -14.99
CA LYS A 28 -2.36 6.74 -16.13
C LYS A 28 -2.67 5.34 -16.68
N LEU A 29 -3.93 4.95 -16.54
CA LEU A 29 -4.50 3.74 -17.12
C LEU A 29 -5.38 4.10 -18.34
N GLY A 30 -5.48 3.17 -19.30
CA GLY A 30 -6.24 3.34 -20.53
C GLY A 30 -5.53 4.17 -21.60
N GLU A 31 -5.70 3.77 -22.85
CA GLU A 31 -4.99 4.36 -23.98
C GLU A 31 -5.50 5.78 -24.33
N PRO A 32 -4.61 6.67 -24.80
CA PRO A 32 -3.16 6.48 -24.95
C PRO A 32 -2.39 6.69 -23.63
N VAL A 33 -1.48 5.76 -23.29
CA VAL A 33 -0.55 5.93 -22.14
C VAL A 33 0.75 6.60 -22.60
N PRO A 34 1.24 7.67 -21.92
CA PRO A 34 2.52 8.29 -22.27
C PRO A 34 3.71 7.31 -22.24
N GLN A 35 4.61 7.37 -23.22
CA GLN A 35 5.78 6.47 -23.29
C GLN A 35 6.68 6.55 -22.04
N GLU A 36 6.76 7.73 -21.44
CA GLU A 36 7.48 7.97 -20.19
C GLU A 36 6.96 7.09 -19.06
N ILE A 37 5.63 6.99 -18.93
CA ILE A 37 4.95 6.15 -17.95
C ILE A 37 5.23 4.68 -18.22
N ILE A 38 5.12 4.24 -19.49
CA ILE A 38 5.40 2.85 -19.89
C ILE A 38 6.84 2.46 -19.50
N ASN A 39 7.81 3.30 -19.82
CA ASN A 39 9.22 3.05 -19.53
C ASN A 39 9.49 3.02 -18.01
N THR A 40 8.89 3.97 -17.28
CA THR A 40 9.01 4.06 -15.82
C THR A 40 8.41 2.83 -15.16
N ARG A 41 7.17 2.46 -15.54
CA ARG A 41 6.46 1.30 -15.01
C ARG A 41 7.22 0.01 -15.29
N LYS A 42 7.65 -0.23 -16.54
CA LYS A 42 8.47 -1.41 -16.89
C LYS A 42 9.73 -1.54 -16.03
N THR A 43 10.38 -0.42 -15.75
CA THR A 43 11.59 -0.38 -14.92
C THR A 43 11.27 -0.62 -13.44
N LEU A 44 10.18 -0.04 -12.94
CA LEU A 44 9.66 -0.31 -11.60
C LEU A 44 9.31 -1.79 -11.42
N SER A 45 8.51 -2.37 -12.32
CA SER A 45 8.09 -3.77 -12.29
C SER A 45 9.29 -4.72 -12.20
N LYS A 46 10.38 -4.40 -12.92
CA LYS A 46 11.63 -5.15 -12.84
C LYS A 46 12.20 -5.18 -11.42
N TYR A 47 12.28 -4.03 -10.75
CA TYR A 47 12.87 -3.94 -9.40
C TYR A 47 11.94 -4.53 -8.33
N LEU A 48 10.62 -4.34 -8.44
CA LEU A 48 9.65 -4.99 -7.57
C LEU A 48 9.76 -6.51 -7.66
N LYS A 49 9.78 -7.05 -8.90
CA LYS A 49 9.94 -8.49 -9.13
C LYS A 49 11.25 -9.06 -8.57
N GLN A 50 12.35 -8.31 -8.65
CA GLN A 50 13.63 -8.72 -8.05
C GLN A 50 13.57 -8.87 -6.53
N ARG A 51 12.62 -8.21 -5.85
CA ARG A 51 12.36 -8.33 -4.41
C ARG A 51 11.21 -9.30 -4.09
N GLY A 52 10.66 -9.98 -5.10
CA GLY A 52 9.49 -10.84 -4.92
C GLY A 52 8.22 -10.06 -4.57
N ILE A 53 8.13 -8.78 -4.97
CA ILE A 53 6.94 -7.95 -4.79
C ILE A 53 6.09 -8.03 -6.05
N ASN A 54 4.84 -8.44 -5.90
CA ASN A 54 3.84 -8.47 -6.95
C ASN A 54 3.34 -7.05 -7.25
N GLU A 55 3.02 -6.79 -8.51
CA GLU A 55 2.45 -5.51 -8.94
C GLU A 55 0.97 -5.69 -9.27
N ILE A 56 0.12 -4.82 -8.73
CA ILE A 56 -1.29 -4.69 -9.09
C ILE A 56 -1.62 -3.22 -9.37
N ASP A 57 -2.71 -2.98 -10.09
CA ASP A 57 -3.25 -1.66 -10.40
C ASP A 57 -4.79 -1.71 -10.40
N ALA A 58 -5.44 -0.57 -10.69
CA ALA A 58 -6.89 -0.51 -10.73
C ALA A 58 -7.53 -1.38 -11.84
N PHE A 59 -6.78 -1.97 -12.78
CA PHE A 59 -7.26 -2.95 -13.75
C PHE A 59 -7.07 -4.41 -13.31
N SER A 60 -6.40 -4.67 -12.20
CA SER A 60 -6.00 -6.01 -11.74
C SER A 60 -7.15 -6.86 -11.13
N GLY A 61 -8.33 -6.84 -11.74
CA GLY A 61 -9.50 -7.67 -11.39
C GLY A 61 -10.82 -7.02 -11.82
N VAL A 62 -11.82 -7.82 -12.20
CA VAL A 62 -13.18 -7.32 -12.49
C VAL A 62 -14.09 -7.78 -11.36
N THR A 63 -14.54 -6.86 -10.51
CA THR A 63 -15.28 -7.21 -9.28
C THR A 63 -16.78 -6.89 -9.34
N GLY A 64 -17.29 -6.36 -10.46
CA GLY A 64 -18.70 -5.97 -10.63
C GLY A 64 -19.16 -4.84 -9.68
N LYS A 65 -18.24 -4.24 -8.93
CA LYS A 65 -18.47 -3.21 -7.92
C LYS A 65 -18.25 -1.81 -8.47
N ASP A 66 -18.70 -0.81 -7.70
CA ASP A 66 -18.25 0.57 -7.84
C ASP A 66 -16.71 0.63 -7.89
N MET A 67 -16.18 1.40 -8.85
CA MET A 67 -14.76 1.56 -9.08
C MET A 67 -14.01 2.05 -7.83
N LEU A 68 -14.62 2.96 -7.05
CA LEU A 68 -14.00 3.52 -5.83
C LEU A 68 -13.89 2.46 -4.73
N LEU A 69 -14.92 1.65 -4.52
CA LEU A 69 -14.90 0.57 -3.53
C LEU A 69 -13.85 -0.48 -3.88
N LYS A 70 -13.72 -0.81 -5.18
CA LYS A 70 -12.70 -1.73 -5.65
C LYS A 70 -11.29 -1.21 -5.38
N ILE A 71 -11.01 0.05 -5.71
CA ILE A 71 -9.71 0.68 -5.47
C ILE A 71 -9.42 0.72 -3.97
N TYR A 72 -10.41 1.04 -3.14
CA TYR A 72 -10.27 1.03 -1.69
C TYR A 72 -9.93 -0.36 -1.13
N GLU A 73 -10.59 -1.43 -1.61
CA GLU A 73 -10.25 -2.80 -1.23
C GLU A 73 -8.79 -3.15 -1.62
N MET A 74 -8.33 -2.72 -2.80
CA MET A 74 -6.94 -2.92 -3.24
C MET A 74 -5.95 -2.19 -2.33
N ILE A 75 -6.22 -0.91 -2.02
CA ILE A 75 -5.44 -0.07 -1.11
C ILE A 75 -5.30 -0.72 0.27
N VAL A 76 -6.41 -1.22 0.84
CA VAL A 76 -6.38 -1.88 2.15
C VAL A 76 -5.57 -3.18 2.09
N SER A 77 -5.68 -3.93 0.99
CA SER A 77 -5.05 -5.25 0.84
C SER A 77 -3.53 -5.21 0.73
N ALA A 78 -2.95 -4.16 0.15
CA ALA A 78 -1.52 -4.08 -0.14
C ALA A 78 -0.74 -3.30 0.96
N PRO A 79 0.54 -3.63 1.21
CA PRO A 79 1.44 -2.84 2.07
C PRO A 79 1.98 -1.56 1.43
N LEU A 80 2.15 -1.55 0.10
CA LEU A 80 2.93 -0.55 -0.62
C LEU A 80 2.11 0.10 -1.74
N GLY A 81 2.13 1.43 -1.79
CA GLY A 81 1.55 2.24 -2.85
C GLY A 81 2.61 3.02 -3.61
N ILE A 82 2.62 2.95 -4.94
CA ILE A 82 3.54 3.76 -5.75
C ILE A 82 2.76 4.54 -6.81
N GLY A 83 2.78 5.86 -6.69
CA GLY A 83 2.22 6.77 -7.68
C GLY A 83 3.24 7.16 -8.74
N ILE A 84 2.92 7.03 -10.03
CA ILE A 84 3.77 7.46 -11.14
C ILE A 84 3.16 8.71 -11.80
N ILE A 85 3.86 9.83 -11.69
CA ILE A 85 3.42 11.14 -12.19
C ILE A 85 4.26 11.53 -13.40
N ALA A 86 3.60 11.95 -14.48
CA ALA A 86 4.27 12.49 -15.65
C ALA A 86 4.01 14.00 -15.82
N LYS A 87 4.78 14.62 -16.71
CA LYS A 87 4.53 15.99 -17.14
C LYS A 87 3.11 16.09 -17.73
N ALA A 88 2.40 17.15 -17.35
CA ALA A 88 1.08 17.44 -17.88
C ALA A 88 1.10 17.47 -19.41
N SER A 89 0.21 16.71 -20.04
CA SER A 89 0.09 16.57 -21.49
C SER A 89 -1.33 16.18 -21.85
N LYS A 90 -1.67 16.13 -23.15
CA LYS A 90 -2.96 15.61 -23.62
C LYS A 90 -3.25 14.19 -23.10
N ASN A 91 -2.20 13.40 -22.87
CA ASN A 91 -2.28 12.01 -22.46
C ASN A 91 -2.06 11.82 -20.95
N PHE A 92 -1.80 12.91 -20.20
CA PHE A 92 -1.64 12.91 -18.74
C PHE A 92 -2.24 14.18 -18.16
N SER A 93 -3.51 14.08 -17.75
CA SER A 93 -4.31 15.20 -17.25
C SER A 93 -4.04 15.49 -15.77
N SER A 94 -4.45 16.70 -15.35
CA SER A 94 -4.55 17.04 -13.92
C SER A 94 -5.47 16.08 -13.16
N SER A 95 -6.59 15.65 -13.76
CA SER A 95 -7.49 14.66 -13.14
C SER A 95 -6.82 13.32 -12.86
N THR A 96 -5.92 12.86 -13.74
CA THR A 96 -5.11 11.64 -13.49
C THR A 96 -4.23 11.83 -12.28
N THR A 97 -3.60 13.00 -12.18
CA THR A 97 -2.75 13.37 -11.04
C THR A 97 -3.56 13.42 -9.73
N SER A 98 -4.77 13.99 -9.77
CA SER A 98 -5.67 14.05 -8.63
C SER A 98 -6.06 12.66 -8.12
N ASN A 99 -6.39 11.73 -9.02
CA ASN A 99 -6.73 10.36 -8.62
C ASN A 99 -5.54 9.66 -7.95
N ILE A 100 -4.33 9.80 -8.50
CA ILE A 100 -3.11 9.24 -7.91
C ILE A 100 -2.90 9.78 -6.49
N PHE A 101 -3.06 11.08 -6.28
CA PHE A 101 -2.87 11.67 -4.95
C PHE A 101 -3.99 11.33 -3.96
N TYR A 102 -5.22 11.19 -4.43
CA TYR A 102 -6.31 10.67 -3.62
C TYR A 102 -5.99 9.27 -3.09
N GLU A 103 -5.55 8.37 -3.98
CA GLU A 103 -5.18 7.00 -3.63
C GLU A 103 -3.95 6.94 -2.71
N LEU A 104 -2.92 7.75 -2.97
CA LEU A 104 -1.75 7.89 -2.08
C LEU A 104 -2.14 8.39 -0.69
N GLY A 105 -3.00 9.40 -0.61
CA GLY A 105 -3.48 9.95 0.66
C GLY A 105 -4.23 8.92 1.48
N LEU A 106 -5.09 8.10 0.84
CA LEU A 106 -5.76 6.99 1.50
C LEU A 106 -4.77 5.94 2.03
N MET A 107 -3.75 5.59 1.24
CA MET A 107 -2.71 4.65 1.69
C MET A 107 -1.93 5.20 2.88
N GLN A 108 -1.55 6.48 2.86
CA GLN A 108 -0.88 7.13 3.99
C GLN A 108 -1.75 7.19 5.24
N ALA A 109 -3.04 7.50 5.11
CA ALA A 109 -3.98 7.53 6.22
C ALA A 109 -4.15 6.15 6.88
N LEU A 110 -3.99 5.07 6.11
CA LEU A 110 -3.99 3.69 6.59
C LEU A 110 -2.62 3.22 7.10
N GLY A 111 -1.62 4.11 7.14
CA GLY A 111 -0.26 3.82 7.62
C GLY A 111 0.49 2.84 6.71
N LYS A 112 0.22 2.88 5.41
CA LYS A 112 0.91 2.07 4.39
C LYS A 112 2.14 2.78 3.87
N GLU A 113 3.09 2.01 3.35
CA GLU A 113 4.29 2.54 2.72
C GLU A 113 3.93 3.17 1.37
N THR A 114 4.43 4.37 1.10
CA THR A 114 4.08 5.12 -0.11
C THR A 114 5.29 5.79 -0.74
N LEU A 115 5.31 5.82 -2.07
CA LEU A 115 6.33 6.51 -2.84
C LEU A 115 5.74 7.20 -4.07
N VAL A 116 6.25 8.38 -4.38
CA VAL A 116 5.99 9.05 -5.65
C VAL A 116 7.18 8.85 -6.60
N ILE A 117 6.93 8.36 -7.80
CA ILE A 117 7.90 8.37 -8.90
C ILE A 117 7.45 9.43 -9.89
N LYS A 118 8.35 10.34 -10.26
CA LYS A 118 8.02 11.44 -11.16
C LYS A 118 8.89 11.40 -12.41
N THR A 119 8.32 11.67 -13.59
CA THR A 119 9.11 11.80 -14.83
C THR A 119 9.83 13.16 -14.87
N PRO A 120 10.94 13.30 -15.61
CA PRO A 120 11.64 14.57 -15.73
C PRO A 120 10.72 15.71 -16.18
N GLY A 121 10.78 16.86 -15.49
CA GLY A 121 9.95 18.02 -15.80
C GLY A 121 8.48 17.93 -15.37
N SER A 122 8.09 16.87 -14.66
CA SER A 122 6.81 16.83 -13.94
C SER A 122 6.85 17.72 -12.68
N VAL A 123 5.69 18.27 -12.34
CA VAL A 123 5.49 19.12 -11.16
C VAL A 123 4.67 18.34 -10.14
N VAL A 124 5.17 18.26 -8.92
CA VAL A 124 4.47 17.69 -7.75
C VAL A 124 3.83 18.85 -6.99
N PRO A 125 2.59 18.73 -6.48
CA PRO A 125 1.95 19.76 -5.67
C PRO A 125 2.83 20.21 -4.50
N THR A 126 2.82 21.50 -4.19
CA THR A 126 3.75 22.13 -3.23
C THR A 126 3.66 21.52 -1.84
N ASP A 127 2.45 21.17 -1.38
CA ASP A 127 2.25 20.54 -0.07
C ASP A 127 2.85 19.13 0.00
N LEU A 128 3.04 18.50 -1.16
CA LEU A 128 3.62 17.17 -1.33
C LEU A 128 5.09 17.22 -1.74
N VAL A 129 5.72 18.40 -1.79
CA VAL A 129 7.18 18.54 -1.95
C VAL A 129 7.91 17.97 -0.73
N ARG A 130 7.23 17.85 0.42
CA ARG A 130 7.72 17.13 1.60
C ARG A 130 7.59 15.61 1.50
N THR A 131 6.79 15.10 0.57
CA THR A 131 6.67 13.67 0.32
C THR A 131 7.92 13.18 -0.40
N GLU A 132 8.49 12.05 0.02
CA GLU A 132 9.61 11.45 -0.67
C GLU A 132 9.22 11.10 -2.11
N TYR A 133 9.94 11.67 -3.08
CA TYR A 133 9.79 11.32 -4.48
C TYR A 133 11.13 10.91 -5.10
N ILE A 134 11.05 10.01 -6.07
CA ILE A 134 12.17 9.61 -6.90
C ILE A 134 11.90 10.08 -8.32
N GLU A 135 12.76 10.97 -8.84
CA GLU A 135 12.72 11.30 -10.26
C GLU A 135 13.30 10.17 -11.11
N TYR A 136 12.56 9.74 -12.13
CA TYR A 136 12.98 8.75 -13.11
C TYR A 136 14.09 9.30 -14.02
N SER A 137 15.33 9.03 -13.63
CA SER A 137 16.56 9.53 -14.24
C SER A 137 17.67 8.47 -14.19
N ARG A 138 18.91 8.81 -14.57
CA ARG A 138 20.07 7.89 -14.50
C ARG A 138 20.30 7.30 -13.11
N GLY A 139 19.94 8.03 -12.04
CA GLY A 139 20.08 7.60 -10.65
C GLY A 139 18.93 6.73 -10.12
N PHE A 140 17.89 6.47 -10.93
CA PHE A 140 16.65 5.82 -10.49
C PHE A 140 16.90 4.47 -9.81
N LYS A 141 17.75 3.62 -10.41
CA LYS A 141 18.10 2.29 -9.87
C LYS A 141 18.56 2.35 -8.42
N LYS A 142 19.48 3.27 -8.09
CA LYS A 142 20.04 3.37 -6.75
C LYS A 142 18.97 3.76 -5.75
N LYS A 143 18.20 4.81 -6.07
CA LYS A 143 17.17 5.37 -5.20
C LYS A 143 16.02 4.37 -4.94
N ILE A 144 15.54 3.69 -5.98
CA ILE A 144 14.43 2.74 -5.81
C ILE A 144 14.85 1.52 -4.97
N ASN A 145 16.08 1.02 -5.15
CA ASN A 145 16.58 -0.07 -4.31
C ASN A 145 16.75 0.38 -2.86
N GLN A 146 17.31 1.58 -2.64
CA GLN A 146 17.44 2.13 -1.29
C GLN A 146 16.08 2.30 -0.58
N TYR A 147 15.06 2.78 -1.29
CA TYR A 147 13.71 2.86 -0.74
C TYR A 147 13.16 1.47 -0.39
N LEU A 148 13.32 0.49 -1.29
CA LEU A 148 12.85 -0.88 -1.04
C LEU A 148 13.62 -1.54 0.12
N ASP A 149 14.92 -1.28 0.28
CA ASP A 149 15.71 -1.73 1.43
C ASP A 149 15.15 -1.15 2.73
N THR A 150 14.95 0.17 2.77
CA THR A 150 14.38 0.88 3.92
C THR A 150 12.99 0.34 4.29
N MET A 151 12.18 -0.03 3.30
CA MET A 151 10.86 -0.62 3.52
C MET A 151 10.95 -1.97 4.25
N PHE A 152 11.94 -2.80 3.94
CA PHE A 152 12.16 -4.08 4.64
C PHE A 152 12.71 -3.84 6.06
N ASP A 153 13.65 -2.90 6.22
CA ASP A 153 14.14 -2.51 7.56
C ASP A 153 12.99 -2.00 8.44
N GLN A 154 12.05 -1.25 7.86
CA GLN A 154 10.85 -0.77 8.55
C GLN A 154 9.95 -1.93 9.02
N ALA A 155 9.89 -3.03 8.27
CA ALA A 155 9.15 -4.23 8.68
C ALA A 155 9.77 -4.89 9.91
N GLU A 156 11.09 -4.98 9.98
CA GLU A 156 11.82 -5.47 11.17
C GLU A 156 11.57 -4.55 12.38
N HIS A 157 11.53 -3.24 12.15
CA HIS A 157 11.20 -2.29 13.19
C HIS A 157 9.76 -2.48 13.72
N TYR A 158 8.79 -2.70 12.82
CA TYR A 158 7.41 -3.03 13.23
C TYR A 158 7.37 -4.30 14.09
N ALA A 159 8.07 -5.37 13.70
CA ALA A 159 8.13 -6.60 14.48
C ALA A 159 8.75 -6.38 15.87
N THR A 160 9.82 -5.58 15.94
CA THR A 160 10.48 -5.21 17.20
C THR A 160 9.53 -4.46 18.13
N LEU A 161 8.82 -3.46 17.60
CA LEU A 161 7.81 -2.72 18.37
C LEU A 161 6.69 -3.65 18.84
N ALA A 162 6.20 -4.53 17.98
CA ALA A 162 5.14 -5.48 18.31
C ALA A 162 5.49 -6.34 19.54
N GLY A 163 6.72 -6.85 19.61
CA GLY A 163 7.21 -7.63 20.75
C GLY A 163 7.33 -6.83 22.06
N GLN A 164 7.42 -5.50 21.99
CA GLN A 164 7.46 -4.62 23.16
C GLN A 164 6.06 -4.24 23.67
N PHE A 165 5.02 -4.33 22.82
CA PHE A 165 3.64 -3.93 23.13
C PHE A 165 2.84 -4.97 23.93
N ASN A 166 3.42 -5.54 24.99
CA ASN A 166 2.74 -6.52 25.86
C ASN A 166 1.48 -5.98 26.55
N LYS A 167 1.35 -4.66 26.70
CA LYS A 167 0.20 -4.01 27.34
C LYS A 167 -0.91 -3.57 26.38
N ASN A 168 -0.67 -3.61 25.06
CA ASN A 168 -1.66 -3.22 24.05
C ASN A 168 -1.69 -4.28 22.94
N PRO A 169 -2.49 -5.35 23.10
CA PRO A 169 -2.48 -6.48 22.18
C PRO A 169 -2.98 -6.09 20.79
N LEU A 170 -3.86 -5.09 20.67
CA LEU A 170 -4.32 -4.58 19.37
C LEU A 170 -3.17 -3.95 18.58
N HIS A 171 -2.35 -3.11 19.21
CA HIS A 171 -1.21 -2.47 18.55
C HIS A 171 -0.15 -3.50 18.16
N ALA A 172 0.14 -4.46 19.03
CA ALA A 172 1.07 -5.54 18.72
C ALA A 172 0.62 -6.32 17.47
N ILE A 173 -0.66 -6.69 17.40
CA ILE A 173 -1.24 -7.36 16.22
C ILE A 173 -1.17 -6.47 14.97
N ASP A 174 -1.46 -5.17 15.08
CA ASP A 174 -1.38 -4.24 13.94
C ASP A 174 0.05 -4.15 13.38
N TYR A 175 1.06 -4.06 14.24
CA TYR A 175 2.45 -4.03 13.84
C TYR A 175 2.92 -5.34 13.20
N TYR A 176 2.58 -6.50 13.79
CA TYR A 176 2.87 -7.79 13.16
C TYR A 176 2.17 -7.94 11.81
N ARG A 177 0.93 -7.45 11.67
CA ARG A 177 0.22 -7.42 10.39
C ARG A 177 0.98 -6.58 9.36
N ARG A 178 1.50 -5.40 9.73
CA ARG A 178 2.29 -4.56 8.81
C ARG A 178 3.58 -5.26 8.39
N ALA A 179 4.32 -5.84 9.35
CA ALA A 179 5.52 -6.62 9.07
C ALA A 179 5.23 -7.79 8.12
N TYR A 180 4.17 -8.56 8.39
CA TYR A 180 3.70 -9.65 7.51
C TYR A 180 3.35 -9.14 6.11
N LEU A 181 2.60 -8.05 5.98
CA LEU A 181 2.21 -7.56 4.67
C LEU A 181 3.43 -7.18 3.83
N ILE A 182 4.45 -6.55 4.43
CA ILE A 182 5.68 -6.17 3.73
C ILE A 182 6.53 -7.40 3.36
N THR A 183 6.75 -8.30 4.32
CA THR A 183 7.73 -9.40 4.21
C THR A 183 7.13 -10.73 3.72
N GLY A 184 5.82 -10.93 3.85
CA GLY A 184 5.16 -12.22 3.66
C GLY A 184 5.61 -13.33 4.62
N GLU A 185 6.34 -13.00 5.69
CA GLU A 185 6.87 -14.00 6.63
C GLU A 185 5.80 -14.49 7.59
N GLN A 186 5.55 -15.80 7.58
CA GLN A 186 4.43 -16.40 8.31
C GLN A 186 4.58 -16.28 9.82
N ASP A 187 5.80 -16.22 10.33
CA ASP A 187 6.10 -16.07 11.76
C ASP A 187 5.40 -14.86 12.38
N TYR A 188 5.34 -13.72 11.69
CA TYR A 188 4.61 -12.54 12.19
C TYR A 188 3.11 -12.77 12.32
N LYS A 189 2.53 -13.52 11.39
CA LYS A 189 1.11 -13.86 11.43
C LYS A 189 0.82 -14.86 12.55
N ASP A 190 1.73 -15.80 12.78
CA ASP A 190 1.63 -16.77 13.87
C ASP A 190 1.76 -16.09 15.24
N GLU A 191 2.68 -15.13 15.40
CA GLU A 191 2.80 -14.29 16.59
C GLU A 191 1.53 -13.46 16.85
N ALA A 192 1.00 -12.80 15.81
CA ALA A 192 -0.27 -12.08 15.91
C ALA A 192 -1.42 -13.00 16.34
N LYS A 193 -1.48 -14.23 15.80
CA LYS A 193 -2.47 -15.24 16.18
C LYS A 193 -2.35 -15.65 17.64
N ASN A 194 -1.13 -15.85 18.13
CA ASN A 194 -0.86 -16.17 19.53
C ASN A 194 -1.34 -15.06 20.46
N ILE A 195 -1.08 -13.80 20.12
CA ILE A 195 -1.57 -12.65 20.88
C ILE A 195 -3.09 -12.59 20.84
N PHE A 196 -3.70 -12.80 19.67
CA PHE A 196 -5.15 -12.79 19.51
C PHE A 196 -5.83 -13.84 20.39
N ILE A 197 -5.38 -15.10 20.35
CA ILE A 197 -5.96 -16.20 21.14
C ILE A 197 -5.89 -15.90 22.64
N LYS A 198 -4.74 -15.39 23.13
CA LYS A 198 -4.56 -15.03 24.55
C LYS A 198 -5.48 -13.89 25.00
N ASN A 199 -5.92 -13.03 24.08
CA ASN A 199 -6.63 -11.80 24.37
C ASN A 199 -8.04 -11.74 23.75
N ILE A 200 -8.58 -12.84 23.23
CA ILE A 200 -9.82 -12.83 22.43
C ILE A 200 -11.00 -12.17 23.15
N LYS A 201 -11.11 -12.38 24.46
CA LYS A 201 -12.17 -11.82 25.31
C LYS A 201 -12.04 -10.31 25.56
N SER A 202 -10.89 -9.71 25.22
CA SER A 202 -10.62 -8.29 25.40
C SER A 202 -10.99 -7.43 24.19
N PHE A 203 -11.29 -8.06 23.05
CA PHE A 203 -11.68 -7.37 21.83
C PHE A 203 -13.20 -7.35 21.69
N ASP A 204 -13.73 -6.23 21.18
CA ASP A 204 -15.11 -6.19 20.70
C ASP A 204 -15.27 -7.09 19.46
N VAL A 205 -16.53 -7.45 19.14
CA VAL A 205 -16.87 -8.38 18.06
C VAL A 205 -16.29 -7.93 16.71
N GLN A 206 -16.32 -6.63 16.43
CA GLN A 206 -15.87 -6.09 15.15
C GLN A 206 -14.34 -6.13 15.05
N THR A 207 -13.63 -5.73 16.10
CA THR A 207 -12.17 -5.83 16.17
C THR A 207 -11.73 -7.28 16.06
N ALA A 208 -12.40 -8.21 16.76
CA ALA A 208 -12.11 -9.64 16.68
C ALA A 208 -12.28 -10.18 15.25
N ALA A 209 -13.40 -9.90 14.58
CA ALA A 209 -13.64 -10.34 13.20
C ALA A 209 -12.56 -9.82 12.22
N TYR A 210 -12.11 -8.58 12.42
CA TYR A 210 -11.03 -8.01 11.60
C TYR A 210 -9.69 -8.71 11.82
N ILE A 211 -9.35 -9.00 13.08
CA ILE A 211 -8.12 -9.73 13.42
C ILE A 211 -8.20 -11.16 12.89
N GLU A 212 -9.34 -11.83 13.06
CA GLU A 212 -9.61 -13.18 12.53
C GLU A 212 -9.41 -13.25 11.03
N ASN A 213 -9.89 -12.24 10.29
CA ASN A 213 -9.64 -12.16 8.86
C ASN A 213 -8.13 -12.20 8.56
N PHE A 214 -7.33 -11.40 9.27
CA PHE A 214 -5.87 -11.42 9.08
C PHE A 214 -5.24 -12.76 9.49
N VAL A 215 -5.52 -13.28 10.68
CA VAL A 215 -4.79 -14.45 11.21
C VAL A 215 -5.22 -15.77 10.58
N ASN A 216 -6.37 -15.81 9.89
CA ASN A 216 -6.91 -17.02 9.25
C ASN A 216 -6.89 -16.98 7.71
N SER A 217 -6.64 -15.84 7.05
CA SER A 217 -6.57 -15.73 5.58
C SER A 217 -5.30 -16.27 4.97
#